data_AF-A0A6L4B1I4-F1
#
_entry.id   AF-A0A6L4B1I4-F1
#
_cell.length_a   1.000
_cell.length_b   1.000
_cell.length_c   1.000
_cell.angle_alpha   90.00
_cell.angle_beta   90.00
_cell.angle_gamma   90.00
#
_symmetry.space_group_name_H-M   'P 1'
#
loop_
_entity.id
_entity.type
_entity.pdbx_description
1 polymer ?
#
loop_
_entity_poly.entity_id
_entity_poly.type
_entity_poly.pdbx_seq_one_letter_code
_entity_poly.pdbx_strand_id
1 'polypeptide(L)'
;MTPRRVGGAFRARMEARDGSFGFDFEGTYTRVVPRGLVEYRMSDGREVRVEFAEPPEGVRVRETFDAENENPAEMQRQGWQAILDNFRRHVESKG
;
A
#
# COMPACT_ATOMS: atom_id res chain seq x y z
N MET A 1 18.50 -5.96 -8.75
CA MET A 1 17.23 -5.61 -8.07
C MET A 1 16.15 -5.58 -9.14
N THR A 2 15.36 -6.64 -9.28
CA THR A 2 14.43 -6.79 -10.40
C THR A 2 13.24 -5.85 -10.18
N PRO A 3 12.92 -4.93 -11.10
CA PRO A 3 11.73 -4.10 -10.95
C PRO A 3 10.50 -5.00 -10.90
N ARG A 4 9.57 -4.71 -9.98
CA ARG A 4 8.20 -5.25 -10.04
C ARG A 4 7.64 -4.84 -11.40
N ARG A 5 7.45 -5.82 -12.29
CA ARG A 5 6.99 -5.59 -13.66
C ARG A 5 5.47 -5.45 -13.65
N VAL A 6 4.94 -4.62 -14.55
CA VAL A 6 3.51 -4.61 -14.87
C VAL A 6 3.09 -6.05 -15.24
N GLY A 7 1.96 -6.50 -14.71
CA GLY A 7 1.48 -7.88 -14.80
C GLY A 7 2.06 -8.84 -13.77
N GLY A 8 3.02 -8.41 -12.94
CA GLY A 8 3.54 -9.22 -11.84
C GLY A 8 2.55 -9.29 -10.68
N ALA A 9 2.30 -10.51 -10.18
CA ALA A 9 1.55 -10.73 -8.96
C ALA A 9 2.42 -10.46 -7.73
N PHE A 10 1.78 -10.02 -6.64
CA PHE A 10 2.39 -9.95 -5.32
C PHE A 10 1.44 -10.53 -4.28
N ARG A 11 2.04 -11.01 -3.18
CA ARG A 11 1.34 -11.43 -1.98
C ARG A 11 2.09 -10.88 -0.77
N ALA A 12 1.37 -10.25 0.14
CA ALA A 12 1.88 -9.79 1.43
C ALA A 12 0.83 -10.08 2.50
N ARG A 13 1.18 -10.88 3.51
CA ARG A 13 0.34 -11.08 4.68
C ARG A 13 0.57 -9.92 5.65
N MET A 14 -0.50 -9.25 6.06
CA MET A 14 -0.46 -8.26 7.13
C MET A 14 -1.27 -8.77 8.30
N GLU A 15 -0.68 -8.70 9.50
CA GLU A 15 -1.25 -9.27 10.71
C GLU A 15 -0.90 -8.38 11.90
N ALA A 16 -1.87 -8.17 12.78
CA ALA A 16 -1.67 -7.49 14.04
C ALA A 16 -0.65 -8.28 14.89
N ARG A 17 0.18 -7.57 15.65
CA ARG A 17 1.23 -8.21 16.46
C ARG A 17 0.69 -9.16 17.53
N ASP A 18 -0.55 -8.95 17.96
CA ASP A 18 -1.27 -9.79 18.91
C ASP A 18 -2.02 -10.96 18.22
N GLY A 19 -1.93 -11.07 16.89
CA GLY A 19 -2.60 -12.10 16.10
C GLY A 19 -4.12 -11.96 16.03
N SER A 20 -4.70 -10.86 16.55
CA SER A 20 -6.15 -10.68 16.62
C SER A 20 -6.82 -10.51 15.25
N PHE A 21 -6.08 -9.97 14.29
CA PHE A 21 -6.58 -9.69 12.94
C PHE A 21 -5.45 -9.81 11.93
N GLY A 22 -5.73 -10.44 10.79
CA GLY A 22 -4.78 -10.53 9.70
C GLY A 22 -5.47 -10.74 8.36
N PHE A 23 -4.85 -10.24 7.30
CA PHE A 23 -5.38 -10.27 5.96
C PHE A 23 -4.27 -10.37 4.92
N ASP A 24 -4.56 -11.07 3.83
CA ASP A 24 -3.64 -11.23 2.71
C ASP A 24 -3.86 -10.11 1.70
N PHE A 25 -2.82 -9.32 1.45
CA PHE A 25 -2.73 -8.41 0.32
C PHE A 25 -2.18 -9.13 -0.88
N GLU A 26 -3.08 -9.54 -1.75
CA GLU A 26 -2.75 -10.17 -3.01
C GLU A 26 -3.27 -9.33 -4.16
N GLY A 27 -2.43 -9.14 -5.18
CA GLY A 27 -2.80 -8.33 -6.31
C GLY A 27 -1.80 -8.39 -7.46
N THR A 28 -2.15 -7.71 -8.54
CA THR A 28 -1.34 -7.63 -9.75
C THR A 28 -1.01 -6.17 -10.06
N TYR A 29 0.25 -5.86 -10.31
CA TYR A 29 0.66 -4.52 -10.74
C TYR A 29 0.07 -4.18 -12.09
N THR A 30 -0.74 -3.13 -12.16
CA THR A 30 -1.35 -2.63 -13.39
C THR A 30 -0.52 -1.52 -14.00
N ARG A 31 0.18 -0.72 -13.19
CA ARG A 31 1.11 0.32 -13.65
C ARG A 31 2.22 0.56 -12.64
N VAL A 32 3.44 0.73 -13.14
CA VAL A 32 4.59 1.09 -12.30
C VAL A 32 5.39 2.19 -13.00
N VAL A 33 5.42 3.37 -12.40
CA VAL A 33 6.30 4.48 -12.76
C VAL A 33 7.34 4.61 -11.64
N PRO A 34 8.61 4.30 -11.91
CA PRO A 34 9.67 4.41 -10.90
C PRO A 34 9.65 5.77 -10.20
N ARG A 35 9.66 5.75 -8.86
CA ARG A 35 9.67 6.95 -7.98
C ARG A 35 8.46 7.88 -8.14
N GLY A 36 7.41 7.48 -8.86
CA GLY A 36 6.24 8.33 -9.08
C GLY A 36 4.91 7.66 -8.74
N LEU A 37 4.69 6.44 -9.24
CA LEU A 37 3.37 5.81 -9.19
C LEU A 37 3.47 4.29 -9.15
N VAL A 38 2.67 3.67 -8.30
CA VAL A 38 2.41 2.23 -8.32
C VAL A 38 0.90 2.03 -8.27
N GLU A 39 0.34 1.42 -9.31
CA GLU A 39 -1.06 0.99 -9.35
C GLU A 39 -1.11 -0.52 -9.39
N TYR A 40 -2.06 -1.08 -8.65
CA TYR A 40 -2.33 -2.50 -8.65
C TYR A 40 -3.81 -2.78 -8.43
N ARG A 41 -4.24 -3.94 -8.92
CA ARG A 41 -5.58 -4.47 -8.71
C ARG A 41 -5.51 -5.67 -7.79
N MET A 42 -6.30 -5.63 -6.73
CA MET A 42 -6.44 -6.71 -5.76
C MET A 42 -7.20 -7.89 -6.38
N SER A 43 -7.05 -9.08 -5.80
CA SER A 43 -7.73 -10.30 -6.27
C SER A 43 -9.26 -10.21 -6.24
N ASP A 44 -9.81 -9.39 -5.34
CA ASP A 44 -11.25 -9.10 -5.21
C ASP A 44 -11.75 -8.00 -6.16
N GLY A 45 -10.86 -7.45 -7.00
CA GLY A 45 -11.19 -6.45 -8.00
C GLY A 45 -10.99 -4.99 -7.57
N ARG A 46 -10.74 -4.73 -6.28
CA ARG A 46 -10.46 -3.37 -5.78
C ARG A 46 -9.17 -2.81 -6.37
N GLU A 47 -9.17 -1.51 -6.66
CA GLU A 47 -7.98 -0.82 -7.16
C GLU A 47 -7.26 -0.08 -6.03
N VAL A 48 -5.93 -0.06 -6.11
CA VAL A 48 -5.09 0.73 -5.21
C VAL A 48 -4.03 1.46 -6.02
N ARG A 49 -3.82 2.71 -5.63
CA ARG A 49 -2.88 3.66 -6.24
C ARG A 49 -2.01 4.28 -5.16
N VAL A 50 -0.70 4.14 -5.32
CA VAL A 50 0.32 4.75 -4.46
C VAL A 50 1.10 5.77 -5.27
N GLU A 51 1.06 7.02 -4.83
CA GLU A 51 1.74 8.14 -5.47
C GLU A 51 2.86 8.66 -4.58
N PHE A 52 3.99 8.96 -5.21
CA PHE A 52 5.14 9.58 -4.58
C PHE A 52 5.31 10.97 -5.19
N ALA A 53 5.14 11.99 -4.35
CA ALA A 53 5.40 13.38 -4.70
C ALA A 53 6.60 13.88 -3.89
N GLU A 54 7.41 14.75 -4.47
CA GLU A 54 8.63 15.30 -3.83
C GLU A 54 8.48 16.82 -3.58
N PRO A 55 7.63 17.25 -2.63
CA PRO A 55 7.61 18.64 -2.20
C PRO A 55 8.89 19.01 -1.39
N PRO A 56 9.15 20.30 -1.13
CA PRO A 56 10.37 20.75 -0.45
C PRO A 56 10.63 20.10 0.92
N GLU A 57 9.58 19.71 1.64
CA GLU A 57 9.63 19.09 2.96
C GLU A 57 10.03 17.59 2.96
N GLY A 58 10.13 16.94 1.79
CA GLY A 58 10.50 15.54 1.67
C GLY A 58 9.63 14.79 0.67
N VAL A 59 9.49 13.46 0.83
CA VAL A 59 8.63 12.65 -0.04
C VAL A 59 7.26 12.48 0.61
N ARG A 60 6.22 12.96 -0.06
CA ARG A 60 4.83 12.68 0.29
C ARG A 60 4.38 11.40 -0.41
N VAL A 61 4.03 10.39 0.38
CA VAL A 61 3.38 9.17 -0.10
C VAL A 61 1.88 9.30 0.09
N ARG A 62 1.10 9.17 -0.99
CA ARG A 62 -0.37 9.15 -0.95
C ARG A 62 -0.87 7.81 -1.45
N GLU A 63 -1.71 7.17 -0.65
CA GLU A 63 -2.40 5.95 -1.04
C GLU A 63 -3.90 6.24 -1.24
N THR A 64 -4.45 5.77 -2.35
CA THR A 64 -5.88 5.83 -2.69
C THR A 64 -6.32 4.42 -3.01
N PHE A 65 -7.40 3.97 -2.40
CA PHE A 65 -7.90 2.60 -2.53
C PHE A 65 -9.42 2.58 -2.60
N ASP A 66 -9.96 1.58 -3.28
CA ASP A 66 -11.39 1.26 -3.17
C ASP A 66 -11.65 0.56 -1.83
N ALA A 67 -12.57 1.11 -1.04
CA ALA A 67 -12.99 0.47 0.20
C ALA A 67 -13.80 -0.80 -0.11
N GLU A 68 -13.63 -1.83 0.71
CA GLU A 68 -14.56 -2.98 0.69
C GLU A 68 -15.88 -2.65 1.43
N ASN A 69 -16.88 -3.51 1.29
CA ASN A 69 -18.26 -3.28 1.77
C ASN A 69 -18.61 -3.99 3.10
N GLU A 70 -17.73 -4.83 3.62
CA GLU A 70 -17.84 -5.59 4.88
C GLU A 70 -17.50 -4.73 6.11
N ASN A 71 -16.45 -3.88 6.05
CA ASN A 71 -16.06 -3.02 7.18
C ASN A 71 -16.26 -1.52 6.87
N PRO A 72 -16.44 -0.67 7.91
CA PRO A 72 -16.55 0.77 7.72
C PRO A 72 -15.32 1.37 7.03
N ALA A 73 -15.54 2.23 6.03
CA ALA A 73 -14.46 2.88 5.28
C ALA A 73 -13.47 3.67 6.18
N GLU A 74 -13.97 4.24 7.28
CA GLU A 74 -13.16 4.90 8.31
C GLU A 74 -12.14 3.94 8.94
N MET A 75 -12.57 2.73 9.31
CA MET A 75 -11.71 1.70 9.90
C MET A 75 -10.66 1.23 8.90
N GLN A 76 -11.05 1.01 7.64
CA GLN A 76 -10.12 0.66 6.58
C GLN A 76 -9.06 1.75 6.38
N ARG A 77 -9.47 3.03 6.31
CA ARG A 77 -8.53 4.16 6.18
C ARG A 77 -7.54 4.23 7.33
N GLN A 78 -7.98 4.01 8.56
CA GLN A 78 -7.10 3.99 9.73
C GLN A 78 -6.07 2.85 9.66
N GLY A 79 -6.49 1.67 9.21
CA GLY A 79 -5.58 0.53 8.98
C GLY A 79 -4.47 0.86 7.97
N TRP A 80 -4.85 1.42 6.82
CA TRP A 80 -3.90 1.88 5.80
C TRP A 80 -2.97 2.98 6.30
N GLN A 81 -3.50 3.95 7.04
CA GLN A 81 -2.68 5.01 7.62
C GLN A 81 -1.64 4.44 8.59
N ALA A 82 -2.00 3.47 9.42
CA ALA A 82 -1.06 2.81 10.33
C ALA A 82 0.07 2.08 9.57
N ILE A 83 -0.21 1.53 8.38
CA ILE A 83 0.81 0.92 7.51
C ILE A 83 1.77 2.00 6.98
N LEU A 84 1.23 3.11 6.46
CA LEU A 84 2.04 4.23 5.98
C LEU A 84 2.91 4.85 7.09
N ASP A 85 2.38 4.97 8.30
CA ASP A 85 3.11 5.47 9.46
C ASP A 85 4.27 4.54 9.85
N ASN A 86 4.04 3.22 9.81
CA ASN A 86 5.11 2.25 10.04
C ASN A 86 6.15 2.26 8.92
N PHE A 87 5.73 2.41 7.66
CA PHE A 87 6.64 2.56 6.53
C PHE A 87 7.51 3.81 6.67
N ARG A 88 6.91 4.95 7.02
CA ARG A 88 7.63 6.19 7.31
C ARG A 88 8.71 5.97 8.37
N ARG A 89 8.34 5.42 9.53
CA ARG A 89 9.30 5.12 10.62
C ARG A 89 10.42 4.18 10.16
N HIS A 90 10.10 3.18 9.33
CA HIS A 90 11.10 2.25 8.81
C HIS A 90 12.11 2.94 7.89
N VAL A 91 11.64 3.84 7.02
CA VAL A 91 12.52 4.57 6.09
C VAL A 91 13.36 5.60 6.84
N GLU A 92 12.75 6.37 7.75
CA GLU A 92 13.44 7.38 8.56
C GLU A 92 14.47 6.77 9.52
N SER A 93 14.26 5.55 10.02
CA SER A 93 15.23 4.85 10.90
C SER A 93 16.38 4.19 10.16
N LYS A 94 16.34 4.13 8.82
CA LYS A 94 17.44 3.63 7.98
C LYS A 94 18.30 4.73 7.35
N GLY A 95 18.00 5.99 7.69
CA GLY A 95 18.79 7.17 7.32
C GLY A 95 19.94 7.44 8.28
#